data_AF-A0AAN6Z7Z8-F1
#
_entry.id   AF-A0AAN6Z7Z8-F1
#
_cell.length_a   1.000
_cell.length_b   1.000
_cell.length_c   1.000
_cell.angle_alpha   90.00
_cell.angle_beta   90.00
_cell.angle_gamma   90.00
#
_symmetry.space_group_name_H-M   'P 1'
#
loop_
_entity.id
_entity.type
_entity.pdbx_description
1 polymer ?
#
loop_
_entity_poly.entity_id
_entity_poly.type
_entity_poly.pdbx_seq_one_letter_code
_entity_poly.pdbx_strand_id
1 'polypeptide(L)'
;MWSFLRSIWLNTLATSTVAAQLSFVASVQQEGRDVDASGLNFLPIPPLEHLKHASDHEKLRRDPISYSSNWCGASQRATRQDGISSVVGYFTVPDLTLRPGQPAPQAAAAWVGIDGAECNSTLLQAGVTTIVNSNGGQSASAWWEWYPETAFNIEGLRVRPGDWMSVNITTRDASSGTVVITNVQRGYSVTLQINNGPKLCRLDAEWILEAFYDSGQQVPFARFSDLWFVESGATTVAGKNIGIDGATMVHIQADDGKILCSAEPYDSANLVMVSQG
;
A
#
# COMPACT_ATOMS: atom_id res chain seq x y z
N MET A 1 50.66 21.99 54.34
CA MET A 1 50.96 20.92 53.36
C MET A 1 49.70 20.07 53.22
N TRP A 2 48.81 20.46 52.30
CA TRP A 2 48.51 19.75 51.04
C TRP A 2 47.89 18.36 51.24
N SER A 3 46.57 18.27 51.05
CA SER A 3 45.94 17.09 50.46
C SER A 3 44.66 17.53 49.75
N PHE A 4 44.73 17.59 48.42
CA PHE A 4 43.59 17.72 47.53
C PHE A 4 43.07 16.31 47.22
N LEU A 5 41.84 15.98 47.62
CA LEU A 5 41.10 14.86 47.05
C LEU A 5 40.17 15.41 45.98
N ARG A 6 40.57 15.24 44.71
CA ARG A 6 39.71 15.46 43.54
C ARG A 6 38.76 14.28 43.41
N SER A 7 37.48 14.47 43.72
CA SER A 7 36.41 13.58 43.30
C SER A 7 36.09 13.89 41.83
N ILE A 8 36.52 13.02 40.93
CA ILE A 8 36.09 13.01 39.53
C ILE A 8 34.81 12.16 39.47
N TRP A 9 33.67 12.81 39.33
CA TRP A 9 32.45 12.13 38.90
C TRP A 9 32.45 12.08 37.37
N LEU A 10 32.73 10.91 36.80
CA LEU A 10 32.38 10.62 35.41
C LEU A 10 30.86 10.48 35.36
N ASN A 11 30.16 11.52 34.92
CA ASN A 11 28.80 11.38 34.44
C ASN A 11 28.87 10.83 33.01
N THR A 12 28.75 9.51 32.87
CA THR A 12 28.41 8.87 31.60
C THR A 12 27.00 9.33 31.23
N LEU A 13 26.89 10.33 30.36
CA LEU A 13 25.66 10.65 29.64
C LEU A 13 25.38 9.48 28.68
N ALA A 14 24.62 8.50 29.15
CA ALA A 14 23.94 7.59 28.26
C ALA A 14 22.82 8.40 27.58
N THR A 15 23.10 8.96 26.41
CA THR A 15 22.06 9.49 25.53
C THR A 15 21.30 8.31 24.95
N SER A 16 20.26 7.85 25.65
CA SER A 16 19.24 7.02 25.05
C SER A 16 18.41 7.90 24.13
N THR A 17 18.80 7.98 22.85
CA THR A 17 17.90 8.51 21.82
C THR A 17 16.79 7.50 21.63
N VAL A 18 15.64 7.70 22.30
CA VAL A 18 14.42 6.99 21.96
C VAL A 18 14.05 7.46 20.55
N ALA A 19 14.07 6.54 19.58
CA ALA A 19 13.57 6.85 18.24
C ALA A 19 12.12 7.31 18.38
N ALA A 20 11.75 8.40 17.72
CA ALA A 20 10.39 8.92 17.78
C ALA A 20 9.43 7.87 17.21
N GLN A 21 8.35 7.57 17.93
CA GLN A 21 7.35 6.60 17.50
C GLN A 21 6.55 7.15 16.31
N LEU A 22 6.18 6.27 15.37
CA LEU A 22 5.23 6.57 14.30
C LEU A 22 3.98 7.25 14.89
N SER A 23 3.58 8.37 14.31
CA SER A 23 2.45 9.15 14.77
C SER A 23 1.68 9.71 13.59
N PHE A 24 0.37 9.86 13.74
CA PHE A 24 -0.47 10.43 12.70
C PHE A 24 -1.62 11.24 13.29
N VAL A 25 -2.10 12.22 12.53
CA VAL A 25 -3.33 12.96 12.80
C VAL A 25 -4.27 12.77 11.61
N ALA A 26 -5.51 12.40 11.90
CA ALA A 26 -6.54 12.22 10.88
C ALA A 26 -7.49 13.41 10.82
N SER A 27 -7.90 13.78 9.61
CA SER A 27 -9.06 14.64 9.36
C SER A 27 -9.99 14.01 8.34
N VAL A 28 -11.27 14.38 8.38
CA VAL A 28 -12.30 13.80 7.53
C VAL A 28 -13.06 14.90 6.81
N GLN A 29 -13.34 14.64 5.53
CA GLN A 29 -14.26 15.43 4.74
C GLN A 29 -15.42 14.57 4.25
N GLN A 30 -16.61 15.17 4.21
CA GLN A 30 -17.77 14.62 3.55
C GLN A 30 -18.33 15.67 2.59
N GLU A 31 -18.50 15.29 1.32
CA GLU A 31 -18.91 16.18 0.22
C GLU A 31 -18.06 17.46 0.16
N GLY A 32 -16.74 17.30 0.36
CA GLY A 32 -15.76 18.39 0.34
C GLY A 32 -15.80 19.35 1.54
N ARG A 33 -16.56 19.02 2.60
CA ARG A 33 -16.61 19.81 3.83
C ARG A 33 -15.99 19.05 4.99
N ASP A 34 -15.22 19.74 5.81
CA ASP A 34 -14.67 19.17 7.04
C ASP A 34 -15.81 18.71 7.96
N VAL A 35 -15.70 17.48 8.45
CA VAL A 35 -16.61 16.89 9.43
C VAL A 35 -15.80 16.37 10.62
N ASP A 36 -16.50 16.17 11.74
CA ASP A 36 -15.85 15.65 12.94
C ASP A 36 -15.27 14.25 12.70
N ALA A 37 -13.97 14.10 12.96
CA ALA A 37 -13.24 12.86 12.82
C ALA A 37 -13.46 11.88 13.99
N SER A 38 -14.20 12.27 15.04
CA SER A 38 -14.49 11.44 16.22
C SER A 38 -15.21 10.12 15.90
N GLY A 39 -15.86 10.03 14.73
CA GLY A 39 -16.47 8.80 14.22
C GLY A 39 -15.49 7.81 13.59
N LEU A 40 -14.21 8.17 13.42
CA LEU A 40 -13.19 7.25 12.92
C LEU A 40 -12.45 6.56 14.07
N ASN A 41 -12.28 5.25 13.95
CA ASN A 41 -11.35 4.50 14.78
C ASN A 41 -10.27 3.87 13.91
N PHE A 42 -9.03 3.90 14.39
CA PHE A 42 -7.90 3.28 13.75
C PHE A 42 -7.55 2.00 14.50
N LEU A 43 -8.02 0.87 14.00
CA LEU A 43 -7.79 -0.41 14.64
C LEU A 43 -6.51 -1.05 14.09
N PRO A 44 -5.52 -1.35 14.94
CA PRO A 44 -4.31 -2.02 14.49
C PRO A 44 -4.66 -3.41 13.93
N ILE A 45 -4.10 -3.71 12.77
CA ILE A 45 -4.11 -5.04 12.15
C ILE A 45 -2.83 -5.74 12.61
N PRO A 46 -2.89 -7.01 13.04
CA PRO A 46 -1.68 -7.79 13.30
C PRO A 46 -0.70 -7.67 12.12
N PRO A 47 0.63 -7.63 12.36
CA PRO A 47 1.60 -7.42 11.30
C PRO A 47 1.39 -8.39 10.14
N LEU A 48 1.16 -7.86 8.94
CA LEU A 48 1.13 -8.65 7.72
C LEU A 48 2.57 -9.08 7.43
N GLU A 49 2.82 -10.38 7.22
CA GLU A 49 4.13 -10.80 6.74
C GLU A 49 4.27 -10.40 5.27
N HIS A 50 5.11 -9.40 5.01
CA HIS A 50 5.49 -9.05 3.65
C HIS A 50 6.57 -10.03 3.16
N LEU A 51 6.21 -10.94 2.25
CA LEU A 51 7.19 -11.77 1.57
C LEU A 51 7.95 -10.96 0.53
N LYS A 52 9.24 -11.25 0.40
CA LYS A 52 10.14 -10.62 -0.57
C LYS A 52 9.62 -10.84 -1.98
N HIS A 53 9.34 -9.77 -2.71
CA HIS A 53 9.09 -9.86 -4.15
C HIS A 53 10.40 -10.21 -4.87
N ALA A 54 10.42 -11.33 -5.60
CA ALA A 54 11.52 -11.72 -6.48
C ALA A 54 11.03 -11.57 -7.93
N SER A 55 11.59 -10.62 -8.68
CA SER A 55 11.21 -10.39 -10.07
C SER A 55 12.07 -11.23 -11.02
N ASP A 56 11.51 -12.29 -11.58
CA ASP A 56 12.08 -12.94 -12.78
C ASP A 56 11.63 -12.21 -14.04
N HIS A 57 12.58 -11.68 -14.80
CA HIS A 57 12.33 -10.83 -15.96
C HIS A 57 12.39 -11.62 -17.28
N GLU A 58 11.25 -11.75 -17.96
CA GLU A 58 11.23 -12.15 -19.38
C GLU A 58 11.20 -10.89 -20.26
N LYS A 59 12.27 -10.65 -21.03
CA LYS A 59 12.37 -9.54 -21.97
C LYS A 59 11.54 -9.86 -23.21
N LEU A 60 10.36 -9.27 -23.37
CA LEU A 60 9.70 -9.00 -24.66
C LEU A 60 8.38 -8.21 -24.47
N ARG A 61 8.47 -6.91 -24.13
CA ARG A 61 7.48 -5.82 -24.37
C ARG A 61 8.03 -4.50 -23.81
N ARG A 62 7.38 -3.37 -24.13
CA ARG A 62 7.74 -2.02 -23.63
C ARG A 62 7.76 -1.98 -22.08
N ASP A 63 6.92 -2.79 -21.48
CA ASP A 63 6.75 -3.00 -20.05
C ASP A 63 7.22 -4.43 -19.70
N PRO A 64 8.23 -4.61 -18.83
CA PRO A 64 8.69 -5.93 -18.43
C PRO A 64 7.64 -6.64 -17.58
N ILE A 65 7.56 -7.97 -17.67
CA ILE A 65 6.71 -8.79 -16.81
C ILE A 65 7.55 -9.34 -15.64
N SER A 66 6.97 -9.38 -14.44
CA SER A 66 7.48 -10.14 -13.29
C SER A 66 6.37 -11.00 -12.69
N TYR A 67 6.77 -12.06 -11.99
CA TYR A 67 5.86 -12.97 -11.30
C TYR A 67 5.99 -12.80 -9.78
N SER A 68 4.87 -12.89 -9.08
CA SER A 68 4.79 -12.82 -7.61
C SER A 68 3.90 -13.93 -7.08
N SER A 69 4.14 -14.37 -5.86
CA SER A 69 3.19 -15.24 -5.14
C SER A 69 1.96 -14.47 -4.62
N ASN A 70 2.02 -13.14 -4.46
CA ASN A 70 0.97 -12.36 -3.81
C ASN A 70 0.58 -11.04 -4.49
N TRP A 71 1.42 -10.40 -5.30
CA TRP A 71 1.12 -9.11 -5.94
C TRP A 71 0.72 -9.23 -7.41
N CYS A 72 -0.29 -8.48 -7.82
CA CYS A 72 -0.68 -8.28 -9.21
C CYS A 72 -0.86 -6.79 -9.49
N GLY A 73 -0.28 -6.25 -10.54
CA GLY A 73 -0.45 -4.82 -10.86
C GLY A 73 0.75 -4.22 -11.57
N ALA A 74 1.09 -2.97 -11.25
CA ALA A 74 2.24 -2.28 -11.81
C ALA A 74 3.18 -1.72 -10.73
N SER A 75 4.48 -1.91 -10.98
CA SER A 75 5.59 -1.36 -10.21
C SER A 75 6.44 -0.44 -11.07
N GLN A 76 6.41 0.86 -10.78
CA GLN A 76 7.16 1.87 -11.52
C GLN A 76 8.38 2.33 -10.74
N ARG A 77 9.53 2.39 -11.41
CA ARG A 77 10.81 2.73 -10.78
C ARG A 77 11.23 4.16 -11.05
N ALA A 78 11.62 4.84 -9.99
CA ALA A 78 12.37 6.09 -10.04
C ALA A 78 13.88 5.84 -10.04
N THR A 79 14.64 6.89 -10.29
CA THR A 79 16.11 6.84 -10.15
C THR A 79 16.50 7.12 -8.69
N ARG A 80 17.65 6.61 -8.25
CA ARG A 80 18.16 6.90 -6.90
C ARG A 80 18.48 8.37 -6.67
N GLN A 81 18.69 9.15 -7.74
CA GLN A 81 18.99 10.58 -7.69
C GLN A 81 17.73 11.45 -7.61
N ASP A 82 16.60 10.94 -8.09
CA ASP A 82 15.33 11.65 -8.17
C ASP A 82 14.19 10.67 -7.87
N GLY A 83 13.99 10.42 -6.58
CA GLY A 83 13.02 9.46 -6.07
C GLY A 83 11.58 9.97 -6.13
N ILE A 84 10.63 9.08 -5.87
CA ILE A 84 9.18 9.37 -5.82
C ILE A 84 8.85 10.30 -4.64
N SER A 85 8.22 11.43 -4.92
CA SER A 85 7.62 12.31 -3.91
C SER A 85 6.15 12.03 -3.69
N SER A 86 5.41 11.62 -4.72
CA SER A 86 4.00 11.30 -4.60
C SER A 86 3.57 10.21 -5.57
N VAL A 87 2.50 9.50 -5.22
CA VAL A 87 1.82 8.50 -6.05
C VAL A 87 0.31 8.64 -5.86
N VAL A 88 -0.45 8.46 -6.95
CA VAL A 88 -1.91 8.50 -6.94
C VAL A 88 -2.46 7.39 -7.83
N GLY A 89 -3.63 6.86 -7.47
CA GLY A 89 -4.40 5.96 -8.32
C GLY A 89 -5.88 5.96 -7.94
N TYR A 90 -6.73 5.71 -8.93
CA TYR A 90 -8.17 5.55 -8.76
C TYR A 90 -8.57 4.13 -9.14
N PHE A 91 -9.34 3.46 -8.30
CA PHE A 91 -9.70 2.06 -8.51
C PHE A 91 -11.01 1.74 -7.81
N THR A 92 -11.69 0.67 -8.24
CA THR A 92 -12.87 0.20 -7.52
C THR A 92 -12.47 -0.67 -6.34
N VAL A 93 -13.21 -0.63 -5.24
CA VAL A 93 -13.13 -1.66 -4.19
C VAL A 93 -13.33 -3.03 -4.87
N PRO A 94 -12.44 -4.03 -4.68
CA PRO A 94 -12.53 -5.31 -5.38
C PRO A 94 -13.91 -5.95 -5.21
N ASP A 95 -14.54 -6.31 -6.33
CA ASP A 95 -15.80 -7.06 -6.35
C ASP A 95 -15.50 -8.55 -6.54
N LEU A 96 -15.69 -9.33 -5.48
CA LEU A 96 -15.17 -10.67 -5.35
C LEU A 96 -16.23 -11.75 -5.57
N THR A 97 -15.78 -12.85 -6.17
CA THR A 97 -16.51 -14.11 -6.20
C THR A 97 -15.63 -15.25 -5.70
N LEU A 98 -16.24 -16.34 -5.27
CA LEU A 98 -15.50 -17.51 -4.79
C LEU A 98 -14.69 -18.14 -5.93
N ARG A 99 -13.38 -18.24 -5.74
CA ARG A 99 -12.48 -19.07 -6.53
C ARG A 99 -12.72 -20.55 -6.18
N PRO A 100 -13.08 -21.40 -7.16
CA PRO A 100 -13.23 -22.83 -6.91
C PRO A 100 -11.94 -23.47 -6.42
N GLY A 101 -12.06 -24.44 -5.51
CA GLY A 101 -10.90 -25.17 -4.97
C GLY A 101 -10.16 -24.46 -3.83
N GLN A 102 -10.64 -23.29 -3.38
CA GLN A 102 -10.11 -22.57 -2.23
C GLN A 102 -11.17 -22.46 -1.12
N PRO A 103 -10.82 -22.62 0.17
CA PRO A 103 -11.77 -22.47 1.26
C PRO A 103 -12.24 -21.01 1.39
N ALA A 104 -13.48 -20.82 1.86
CA ALA A 104 -13.97 -19.51 2.27
C ALA A 104 -13.68 -19.28 3.78
N PRO A 105 -13.55 -18.02 4.25
CA PRO A 105 -13.62 -16.79 3.46
C PRO A 105 -12.42 -16.63 2.52
N GLN A 106 -12.64 -15.96 1.39
CA GLN A 106 -11.60 -15.58 0.45
C GLN A 106 -11.48 -14.07 0.39
N ALA A 107 -10.30 -13.55 0.05
CA ALA A 107 -10.06 -12.11 0.10
C ALA A 107 -9.12 -11.63 -1.02
N ALA A 108 -9.12 -10.32 -1.22
CA ALA A 108 -8.12 -9.59 -1.97
C ALA A 108 -8.08 -8.13 -1.47
N ALA A 109 -6.92 -7.49 -1.55
CA ALA A 109 -6.75 -6.07 -1.23
C ALA A 109 -6.26 -5.29 -2.44
N ALA A 110 -6.81 -4.10 -2.70
CA ALA A 110 -6.32 -3.20 -3.73
C ALA A 110 -5.77 -1.93 -3.09
N TRP A 111 -4.56 -1.52 -3.47
CA TRP A 111 -3.84 -0.43 -2.82
C TRP A 111 -2.88 0.30 -3.75
N VAL A 112 -2.47 1.49 -3.30
CA VAL A 112 -1.45 2.34 -3.92
C VAL A 112 -0.34 2.58 -2.90
N GLY A 113 0.92 2.54 -3.32
CA GLY A 113 2.05 2.62 -2.40
C GLY A 113 3.34 3.21 -2.96
N ILE A 114 4.26 3.56 -2.06
CA ILE A 114 5.64 3.95 -2.35
C ILE A 114 6.58 2.95 -1.67
N ASP A 115 7.59 2.48 -2.42
CA ASP A 115 8.54 1.41 -2.06
C ASP A 115 7.90 0.00 -2.01
N GLY A 116 8.50 -0.96 -1.31
CA GLY A 116 8.03 -2.34 -1.20
C GLY A 116 8.56 -3.30 -2.27
N ALA A 117 8.98 -2.81 -3.44
CA ALA A 117 9.53 -3.62 -4.52
C ALA A 117 11.08 -3.68 -4.49
N GLU A 118 11.76 -2.78 -5.20
CA GLU A 118 13.23 -2.66 -5.13
C GLU A 118 13.66 -2.27 -3.70
N CYS A 119 12.94 -1.34 -3.08
CA CYS A 119 13.08 -1.00 -1.68
C CYS A 119 12.15 -1.86 -0.80
N ASN A 120 12.51 -3.12 -0.58
CA ASN A 120 11.69 -4.05 0.18
C ASN A 120 11.75 -3.91 1.72
N SER A 121 12.52 -2.95 2.26
CA SER A 121 12.64 -2.77 3.71
C SER A 121 11.55 -1.88 4.33
N THR A 122 10.75 -1.21 3.49
CA THR A 122 9.70 -0.29 3.91
C THR A 122 8.70 -0.10 2.78
N LEU A 123 7.46 0.23 3.14
CA LEU A 123 6.37 0.47 2.19
C LEU A 123 5.34 1.37 2.87
N LEU A 124 5.11 2.56 2.32
CA LEU A 124 3.98 3.41 2.71
C LEU A 124 2.85 3.18 1.72
N GLN A 125 1.72 2.66 2.21
CA GLN A 125 0.62 2.23 1.36
C GLN A 125 -0.75 2.45 2.00
N ALA A 126 -1.76 2.56 1.17
CA ALA A 126 -3.14 2.60 1.60
C ALA A 126 -4.08 2.02 0.54
N GLY A 127 -5.19 1.48 1.00
CA GLY A 127 -6.11 0.79 0.12
C GLY A 127 -7.34 0.26 0.81
N VAL A 128 -7.93 -0.75 0.19
CA VAL A 128 -9.13 -1.42 0.66
C VAL A 128 -8.98 -2.92 0.55
N THR A 129 -9.56 -3.65 1.49
CA THR A 129 -9.66 -5.10 1.48
C THR A 129 -11.10 -5.51 1.31
N THR A 130 -11.37 -6.50 0.46
CA THR A 130 -12.68 -7.16 0.35
C THR A 130 -12.55 -8.62 0.78
N ILE A 131 -13.54 -9.10 1.52
CA ILE A 131 -13.68 -10.49 1.94
C ILE A 131 -15.02 -11.02 1.40
N VAL A 132 -15.00 -12.19 0.76
CA VAL A 132 -16.18 -12.92 0.29
C VAL A 132 -16.36 -14.21 1.09
N ASN A 133 -17.56 -14.39 1.65
CA ASN A 133 -17.93 -15.55 2.44
C ASN A 133 -18.50 -16.69 1.58
N SER A 134 -18.69 -17.87 2.18
CA SER A 134 -19.20 -19.07 1.49
C SER A 134 -20.59 -18.90 0.88
N ASN A 135 -21.39 -17.97 1.38
CA ASN A 135 -22.71 -17.63 0.83
C ASN A 135 -22.67 -16.55 -0.27
N GLY A 136 -21.48 -16.10 -0.68
CA GLY A 136 -21.27 -15.00 -1.63
C GLY A 136 -21.42 -13.60 -1.04
N GLY A 137 -21.73 -13.48 0.26
CA GLY A 137 -21.80 -12.18 0.94
C GLY A 137 -20.42 -11.56 1.09
N GLN A 138 -20.31 -10.29 0.71
CA GLN A 138 -19.05 -9.53 0.73
C GLN A 138 -19.05 -8.43 1.80
N SER A 139 -17.86 -8.18 2.36
CA SER A 139 -17.57 -7.04 3.24
C SER A 139 -16.28 -6.38 2.81
N ALA A 140 -16.20 -5.05 2.93
CA ALA A 140 -14.99 -4.29 2.60
C ALA A 140 -14.59 -3.36 3.74
N SER A 141 -13.29 -3.12 3.88
CA SER A 141 -12.70 -2.14 4.81
C SER A 141 -11.59 -1.35 4.14
N ALA A 142 -11.41 -0.10 4.54
CA ALA A 142 -10.27 0.73 4.14
C ALA A 142 -9.16 0.66 5.20
N TRP A 143 -7.91 0.79 4.78
CA TRP A 143 -6.75 0.69 5.65
C TRP A 143 -5.56 1.49 5.12
N TRP A 144 -4.58 1.72 5.98
CA TRP A 144 -3.27 2.25 5.62
C TRP A 144 -2.16 1.58 6.43
N GLU A 145 -0.94 1.58 5.91
CA GLU A 145 0.22 0.96 6.54
C GLU A 145 1.50 1.75 6.20
N TRP A 146 2.43 1.80 7.14
CA TRP A 146 3.81 2.18 6.87
C TRP A 146 4.76 1.09 7.35
N TYR A 147 4.90 0.05 6.54
CA TYR A 147 5.69 -1.14 6.85
C TYR A 147 7.15 -0.76 7.19
N PRO A 148 7.78 -1.39 8.20
CA PRO A 148 7.31 -2.55 8.98
C PRO A 148 6.47 -2.25 10.22
N GLU A 149 5.98 -1.01 10.37
CA GLU A 149 5.05 -0.68 11.45
C GLU A 149 3.67 -1.29 11.18
N THR A 150 2.86 -1.37 12.23
CA THR A 150 1.50 -1.92 12.21
C THR A 150 0.60 -1.23 11.17
N ALA A 151 -0.17 -1.99 10.40
CA ALA A 151 -1.25 -1.47 9.56
C ALA A 151 -2.48 -1.09 10.39
N PHE A 152 -3.29 -0.15 9.92
CA PHE A 152 -4.51 0.30 10.61
C PHE A 152 -5.73 0.22 9.70
N ASN A 153 -6.75 -0.53 10.13
CA ASN A 153 -8.09 -0.43 9.57
C ASN A 153 -8.71 0.92 9.97
N ILE A 154 -9.41 1.55 9.03
CA ILE A 154 -10.11 2.83 9.24
C ILE A 154 -11.60 2.54 9.39
N GLU A 155 -12.03 2.29 10.62
CA GLU A 155 -13.46 2.16 10.92
C GLU A 155 -14.17 3.50 10.77
N GLY A 156 -15.44 3.45 10.37
CA GLY A 156 -16.26 4.64 10.12
C GLY A 156 -16.18 5.15 8.68
N LEU A 157 -15.12 4.82 7.93
CA LEU A 157 -15.09 5.04 6.48
C LEU A 157 -15.92 3.97 5.77
N ARG A 158 -17.10 4.34 5.27
CA ARG A 158 -17.97 3.41 4.56
C ARG A 158 -17.38 3.09 3.19
N VAL A 159 -17.05 1.83 2.96
CA VAL A 159 -16.65 1.29 1.66
C VAL A 159 -17.50 0.08 1.32
N ARG A 160 -17.80 -0.13 0.04
CA ARG A 160 -18.50 -1.31 -0.46
C ARG A 160 -17.82 -1.81 -1.73
N PRO A 161 -17.86 -3.13 -2.00
CA PRO A 161 -17.43 -3.68 -3.29
C PRO A 161 -18.02 -2.87 -4.46
N GLY A 162 -17.17 -2.51 -5.42
CA GLY A 162 -17.53 -1.69 -6.58
C GLY A 162 -17.57 -0.17 -6.35
N ASP A 163 -17.45 0.35 -5.12
CA ASP A 163 -17.29 1.79 -4.91
C ASP A 163 -15.97 2.29 -5.55
N TRP A 164 -15.99 3.45 -6.21
CA TRP A 164 -14.76 4.09 -6.69
C TRP A 164 -13.99 4.76 -5.55
N MET A 165 -12.72 4.39 -5.46
CA MET A 165 -11.75 4.87 -4.49
C MET A 165 -10.66 5.69 -5.19
N SER A 166 -10.07 6.63 -4.46
CA SER A 166 -8.80 7.27 -4.79
C SER A 166 -7.87 7.17 -3.60
N VAL A 167 -6.61 6.85 -3.86
CA VAL A 167 -5.53 6.95 -2.87
C VAL A 167 -4.47 7.87 -3.43
N ASN A 168 -4.10 8.88 -2.66
CA ASN A 168 -2.99 9.79 -2.95
C ASN A 168 -2.03 9.84 -1.77
N ILE A 169 -0.77 9.49 -2.02
CA ILE A 169 0.30 9.54 -1.04
C ILE A 169 1.29 10.60 -1.48
N THR A 170 1.57 11.55 -0.60
CA THR A 170 2.58 12.61 -0.81
C THR A 170 3.56 12.63 0.34
N THR A 171 4.84 12.51 0.06
CA THR A 171 5.90 12.47 1.06
C THR A 171 6.53 13.85 1.21
N ARG A 172 6.61 14.36 2.45
CA ARG A 172 7.31 15.62 2.74
C ARG A 172 8.82 15.39 2.85
N ASP A 173 9.19 14.30 3.52
CA ASP A 173 10.55 13.76 3.60
C ASP A 173 10.48 12.22 3.64
N ALA A 174 11.62 11.54 3.80
CA ALA A 174 11.66 10.08 3.74
C ALA A 174 10.92 9.38 4.90
N SER A 175 10.56 10.12 5.96
CA SER A 175 9.94 9.61 7.19
C SER A 175 8.69 10.38 7.58
N SER A 176 8.17 11.26 6.72
CA SER A 176 6.91 11.95 6.93
C SER A 176 6.13 12.18 5.63
N GLY A 177 4.81 12.12 5.70
CA GLY A 177 3.96 12.18 4.52
C GLY A 177 2.49 12.40 4.84
N THR A 178 1.71 12.50 3.79
CA THR A 178 0.26 12.63 3.81
C THR A 178 -0.31 11.49 2.97
N VAL A 179 -1.27 10.76 3.54
CA VAL A 179 -2.08 9.78 2.81
C VAL A 179 -3.50 10.32 2.76
N VAL A 180 -4.08 10.42 1.57
CA VAL A 180 -5.49 10.78 1.37
C VAL A 180 -6.20 9.59 0.76
N ILE A 181 -7.24 9.10 1.43
CA ILE A 181 -8.09 7.99 0.97
C ILE A 181 -9.49 8.54 0.77
N THR A 182 -9.99 8.51 -0.47
CA THR A 182 -11.29 9.05 -0.84
C THR A 182 -12.19 7.95 -1.39
N ASN A 183 -13.39 7.78 -0.82
CA ASN A 183 -14.48 7.07 -1.48
C ASN A 183 -15.25 8.08 -2.33
N VAL A 184 -14.91 8.14 -3.61
CA VAL A 184 -15.46 9.09 -4.60
C VAL A 184 -16.96 8.88 -4.76
N GLN A 185 -17.41 7.62 -4.76
CA GLN A 185 -18.82 7.25 -4.91
C GLN A 185 -19.70 7.75 -3.75
N ARG A 186 -19.11 7.99 -2.58
CA ARG A 186 -19.82 8.39 -1.35
C ARG A 186 -19.45 9.78 -0.85
N GLY A 187 -18.57 10.50 -1.56
CA GLY A 187 -18.10 11.83 -1.18
C GLY A 187 -17.30 11.88 0.13
N TYR A 188 -16.78 10.76 0.63
CA TYR A 188 -15.99 10.74 1.88
C TYR A 188 -14.49 10.75 1.59
N SER A 189 -13.73 11.52 2.35
CA SER A 189 -12.26 11.54 2.29
C SER A 189 -11.66 11.55 3.68
N VAL A 190 -10.61 10.76 3.89
CA VAL A 190 -9.79 10.73 5.11
C VAL A 190 -8.39 11.17 4.74
N THR A 191 -7.87 12.18 5.43
CA THR A 191 -6.49 12.64 5.30
C THR A 191 -5.70 12.28 6.54
N LEU A 192 -4.57 11.62 6.36
CA LEU A 192 -3.65 11.22 7.42
C LEU A 192 -2.36 12.02 7.28
N GLN A 193 -2.04 12.82 8.28
CA GLN A 193 -0.77 13.53 8.39
C GLN A 193 0.18 12.71 9.27
N ILE A 194 1.14 12.03 8.66
CA ILE A 194 1.97 11.01 9.30
C ILE A 194 3.40 11.52 9.51
N ASN A 195 3.98 11.23 10.67
CA ASN A 195 5.32 11.62 11.07
C ASN A 195 6.07 10.44 11.73
N ASN A 196 7.40 10.49 11.68
CA ASN A 196 8.30 9.50 12.27
C ASN A 196 8.10 8.08 11.71
N GLY A 197 7.77 7.97 10.44
CA GLY A 197 7.66 6.68 9.76
C GLY A 197 9.01 6.06 9.43
N PRO A 198 9.05 4.74 9.18
CA PRO A 198 10.21 4.07 8.59
C PRO A 198 10.73 4.81 7.36
N LYS A 199 12.06 4.85 7.21
CA LYS A 199 12.70 5.67 6.18
C LYS A 199 12.52 5.06 4.78
N LEU A 200 11.67 5.68 3.96
CA LEU A 200 11.48 5.38 2.55
C LEU A 200 12.77 5.54 1.74
N CYS A 201 12.99 4.63 0.80
CA CYS A 201 13.98 4.81 -0.27
C CYS A 201 13.45 5.72 -1.39
N ARG A 202 12.12 5.74 -1.59
CA ARG A 202 11.41 6.45 -2.67
C ARG A 202 11.81 5.98 -4.06
N LEU A 203 12.00 4.67 -4.24
CA LEU A 203 12.42 4.07 -5.50
C LEU A 203 11.27 3.51 -6.31
N ASP A 204 10.19 3.11 -5.65
CA ASP A 204 9.09 2.42 -6.30
C ASP A 204 7.77 3.16 -6.09
N ALA A 205 6.92 3.15 -7.10
CA ALA A 205 5.53 3.60 -7.05
C ALA A 205 4.64 2.46 -7.58
N GLU A 206 3.64 2.08 -6.78
CA GLU A 206 2.96 0.79 -6.91
C GLU A 206 1.44 0.95 -6.99
N TRP A 207 0.80 0.17 -7.87
CA TRP A 207 -0.66 0.02 -7.99
C TRP A 207 -1.00 -1.46 -8.04
N ILE A 208 -1.47 -2.03 -6.92
CA ILE A 208 -1.45 -3.47 -6.70
C ILE A 208 -2.80 -3.99 -6.22
N LEU A 209 -3.18 -5.16 -6.73
CA LEU A 209 -4.11 -6.13 -6.14
C LEU A 209 -3.30 -7.24 -5.47
N GLU A 210 -3.59 -7.53 -4.22
CA GLU A 210 -2.79 -8.40 -3.37
C GLU A 210 -3.59 -9.55 -2.74
N ALA A 211 -3.00 -10.74 -2.78
CA ALA A 211 -3.33 -11.89 -1.94
C ALA A 211 -2.48 -11.83 -0.65
N PHE A 212 -2.90 -10.99 0.30
CA PHE A 212 -2.10 -10.60 1.47
C PHE A 212 -1.93 -11.74 2.49
N TYR A 213 -1.05 -11.52 3.47
CA TYR A 213 -0.79 -12.49 4.54
C TYR A 213 -1.44 -12.04 5.85
N ASP A 214 -2.33 -12.87 6.41
CA ASP A 214 -2.86 -12.66 7.76
C ASP A 214 -2.23 -13.69 8.71
N SER A 215 -1.64 -13.21 9.80
CA SER A 215 -1.09 -14.06 10.86
C SER A 215 -0.10 -15.13 10.35
N GLY A 216 0.72 -14.76 9.37
CA GLY A 216 1.75 -15.63 8.75
C GLY A 216 1.20 -16.63 7.71
N GLN A 217 -0.08 -16.52 7.32
CA GLN A 217 -0.68 -17.34 6.29
C GLN A 217 -1.24 -16.48 5.17
N GLN A 218 -0.95 -16.86 3.93
CA GLN A 218 -1.55 -16.19 2.77
C GLN A 218 -3.07 -16.43 2.80
N VAL A 219 -3.85 -15.37 2.62
CA VAL A 219 -5.30 -15.52 2.55
C VAL A 219 -5.71 -16.30 1.31
N PRO A 220 -6.79 -17.10 1.37
CA PRO A 220 -7.37 -17.72 0.17
C PRO A 220 -7.75 -16.64 -0.86
N PHE A 221 -7.05 -16.60 -2.00
CA PHE A 221 -7.23 -15.54 -2.99
C PHE A 221 -8.52 -15.72 -3.80
N ALA A 222 -9.38 -14.72 -3.76
CA ALA A 222 -10.67 -14.74 -4.46
C ALA A 222 -10.53 -14.64 -5.99
N ARG A 223 -11.63 -14.88 -6.70
CA ARG A 223 -11.82 -14.33 -8.06
C ARG A 223 -12.36 -12.91 -7.93
N PHE A 224 -12.10 -12.09 -8.93
CA PHE A 224 -12.55 -10.71 -8.98
C PHE A 224 -12.99 -10.35 -10.40
N SER A 225 -13.96 -9.45 -10.51
CA SER A 225 -14.24 -8.75 -11.77
C SER A 225 -13.04 -7.91 -12.17
N ASP A 226 -12.83 -7.66 -13.47
CA ASP A 226 -11.72 -6.81 -13.96
C ASP A 226 -11.55 -5.56 -13.10
N LEU A 227 -10.35 -5.41 -12.53
CA LEU A 227 -10.02 -4.30 -11.66
C LEU A 227 -9.17 -3.32 -12.44
N TRP A 228 -9.61 -2.08 -12.52
CA TRP A 228 -8.88 -1.01 -13.20
C TRP A 228 -8.26 -0.08 -12.17
N PHE A 229 -6.99 0.25 -12.38
CA PHE A 229 -6.40 1.46 -11.86
C PHE A 229 -6.37 2.49 -12.99
N VAL A 230 -7.01 3.63 -12.76
CA VAL A 230 -7.10 4.74 -13.71
C VAL A 230 -6.53 6.02 -13.13
N GLU A 231 -6.11 6.93 -14.02
CA GLU A 231 -5.44 8.18 -13.65
C GLU A 231 -4.25 7.95 -12.70
N SER A 232 -3.57 6.82 -12.90
CA SER A 232 -2.42 6.41 -12.12
C SER A 232 -1.19 7.18 -12.54
N GLY A 233 -0.49 7.73 -11.55
CA GLY A 233 0.76 8.43 -11.79
C GLY A 233 1.53 8.70 -10.51
N ALA A 234 2.80 8.96 -10.68
CA ALA A 234 3.71 9.37 -9.63
C ALA A 234 4.45 10.64 -10.04
N THR A 235 4.89 11.41 -9.05
CA THR A 235 5.76 12.57 -9.25
C THR A 235 7.06 12.34 -8.51
N THR A 236 8.19 12.69 -9.12
CA THR A 236 9.49 12.67 -8.44
C THR A 236 9.72 13.93 -7.62
N VAL A 237 10.73 13.91 -6.75
CA VAL A 237 11.14 15.08 -5.95
C VAL A 237 11.48 16.29 -6.83
N ALA A 238 12.07 16.09 -8.01
CA ALA A 238 12.35 17.16 -8.98
C ALA A 238 11.11 17.62 -9.78
N GLY A 239 9.94 17.02 -9.55
CA GLY A 239 8.68 17.40 -10.20
C GLY A 239 8.42 16.70 -11.53
N LYS A 240 9.12 15.60 -11.84
CA LYS A 240 8.88 14.82 -13.06
C LYS A 240 7.69 13.88 -12.85
N ASN A 241 6.72 13.93 -13.77
CA ASN A 241 5.63 12.95 -13.80
C ASN A 241 6.11 11.63 -14.41
N ILE A 242 5.71 10.53 -13.77
CA ILE A 242 5.95 9.16 -14.23
C ILE A 242 4.60 8.43 -14.19
N GLY A 243 4.27 7.73 -15.28
CA GLY A 243 3.04 6.96 -15.40
C GLY A 243 3.31 5.46 -15.46
N ILE A 244 2.43 4.73 -16.14
CA ILE A 244 2.49 3.28 -16.33
C ILE A 244 3.48 2.86 -17.42
N ASP A 245 3.81 3.78 -18.35
CA ASP A 245 4.80 3.50 -19.41
C ASP A 245 6.16 3.07 -18.83
N GLY A 246 6.60 1.87 -19.19
CA GLY A 246 7.85 1.26 -18.74
C GLY A 246 7.79 0.65 -17.34
N ALA A 247 6.63 0.65 -16.68
CA ALA A 247 6.45 0.01 -15.38
C ALA A 247 6.56 -1.52 -15.52
N THR A 248 7.01 -2.19 -14.47
CA THR A 248 6.98 -3.66 -14.43
C THR A 248 5.56 -4.11 -14.15
N MET A 249 5.00 -4.94 -15.05
CA MET A 249 3.71 -5.57 -14.85
C MET A 249 3.88 -6.84 -14.02
N VAL A 250 3.31 -6.84 -12.83
CA VAL A 250 3.44 -7.93 -11.85
C VAL A 250 2.22 -8.84 -11.97
N HIS A 251 2.45 -10.14 -12.13
CA HIS A 251 1.40 -11.16 -12.21
C HIS A 251 1.44 -12.06 -10.97
N ILE A 252 0.27 -12.43 -10.42
CA ILE A 252 0.23 -13.47 -9.39
C ILE A 252 0.32 -14.83 -10.08
N GLN A 253 1.36 -15.58 -9.74
CA GLN A 253 1.59 -16.95 -10.16
C GLN A 253 1.64 -17.86 -8.92
N ALA A 254 0.82 -18.92 -8.93
CA ALA A 254 0.86 -19.96 -7.91
C ALA A 254 2.09 -20.87 -8.09
N ASP A 255 2.44 -21.63 -7.05
CA ASP A 255 3.61 -22.53 -7.04
C ASP A 255 3.61 -23.58 -8.18
N ASP A 256 2.43 -23.95 -8.68
CA ASP A 256 2.25 -24.87 -9.81
C ASP A 256 2.41 -24.20 -11.19
N GLY A 257 2.78 -22.91 -11.21
CA GLY A 257 2.95 -22.10 -12.40
C GLY A 257 1.65 -21.47 -12.93
N LYS A 258 0.50 -21.75 -12.31
CA LYS A 258 -0.79 -21.20 -12.75
C LYS A 258 -0.87 -19.70 -12.44
N ILE A 259 -1.17 -18.90 -13.46
CA ILE A 259 -1.49 -17.48 -13.27
C ILE A 259 -2.87 -17.36 -12.62
N LEU A 260 -2.94 -16.65 -11.49
CA LEU A 260 -4.19 -16.35 -10.77
C LEU A 260 -4.67 -14.92 -11.03
N CYS A 261 -3.74 -14.03 -11.36
CA CYS A 261 -4.00 -12.66 -11.78
C CYS A 261 -2.94 -12.20 -12.78
N SER A 262 -3.38 -11.59 -13.88
CA SER A 262 -2.50 -10.92 -14.85
C SER A 262 -2.76 -9.42 -14.86
N ALA A 263 -1.70 -8.62 -14.89
CA ALA A 263 -1.78 -7.17 -15.06
C ALA A 263 -1.30 -6.75 -16.46
N GLU A 264 -2.03 -5.84 -17.07
CA GLU A 264 -1.72 -5.31 -18.40
C GLU A 264 -1.83 -3.77 -18.44
N PRO A 265 -0.87 -3.07 -19.06
CA PRO A 265 -0.97 -1.64 -19.26
C PRO A 265 -1.97 -1.37 -20.37
N TYR A 266 -2.86 -0.39 -20.16
CA TYR A 266 -3.77 0.07 -21.19
C TYR A 266 -3.21 1.30 -21.92
N ASP A 267 -2.73 2.27 -21.15
CA ASP A 267 -2.02 3.46 -21.64
C ASP A 267 -1.04 3.98 -20.57
N SER A 268 -0.55 5.21 -20.73
CA SER A 268 0.44 5.80 -19.83
C SER A 268 -0.07 6.08 -18.41
N ALA A 269 -1.37 5.99 -18.14
CA ALA A 269 -1.97 6.29 -16.84
C ALA A 269 -2.97 5.22 -16.37
N ASN A 270 -3.27 4.21 -17.19
CA ASN A 270 -4.31 3.23 -16.91
C ASN A 270 -3.74 1.81 -17.06
N LEU A 271 -4.10 0.94 -16.11
CA LEU A 271 -3.84 -0.50 -16.18
C LEU A 271 -5.06 -1.31 -15.74
N VAL A 272 -5.13 -2.55 -16.21
CA VAL A 272 -6.16 -3.52 -15.84
C VAL A 272 -5.52 -4.76 -15.23
N MET A 273 -6.12 -5.27 -14.16
CA MET A 273 -5.84 -6.59 -13.63
C MET A 273 -7.02 -7.49 -13.93
N VAL A 274 -6.72 -8.69 -14.44
CA VAL A 274 -7.72 -9.68 -14.85
C VAL A 274 -7.55 -10.93 -14.00
N SER A 275 -8.66 -11.39 -13.42
CA SER A 275 -8.69 -12.64 -12.66
C SER A 275 -8.55 -13.83 -13.61
N GLN A 276 -7.56 -14.68 -13.36
CA GLN A 276 -7.26 -15.83 -14.21
C GLN A 276 -7.66 -17.16 -13.54
N GLY A 277 -7.94 -18.15 -14.38
CA GLY A 277 -8.22 -19.54 -14.01
C GLY A 277 -9.32 -19.71 -12.98
#